data_AF-D6D396-F1
#
_entry.id   AF-D6D396-F1
#
_cell.length_a   1.000
_cell.length_b   1.000
_cell.length_c   1.000
_cell.angle_alpha   90.00
_cell.angle_beta   90.00
_cell.angle_gamma   90.00
#
_symmetry.space_group_name_H-M   'P 1'
#
loop_
_entity.id
_entity.type
_entity.pdbx_description
1 polymer ?
#
loop_
_entity_poly.entity_id
_entity_poly.type
_entity_poly.pdbx_seq_one_letter_code
_entity_poly.pdbx_strand_id
1 'polypeptide(L)'
;MEPRPFTGEIRPEYKNGSIVKSGEQYGYLRGLGTPDIQFHPLKLTVTQQYRAAYYIPLREAYHNLYNAEAETETEQPELREELVKQYDRFYRMLRELNGKDNAKFLLMDAGGREMLSLERSINGKIEKADIFTVPVSFNTNEVKHVDTPQEALAAAFTRTSLLHLTHLLAYALTHLLASIGENIERYTT
;
A
#
# COMPACT_ATOMS: atom_id res chain seq x y z
N MET A 1 26.50 -5.80 -25.93
CA MET A 1 25.54 -6.87 -25.61
C MET A 1 24.23 -6.30 -26.07
N GLU A 2 23.66 -6.92 -27.09
CA GLU A 2 22.58 -6.32 -27.84
C GLU A 2 21.22 -6.63 -27.20
N PRO A 3 20.22 -5.77 -27.42
CA PRO A 3 18.83 -6.08 -27.11
C PRO A 3 18.40 -7.39 -27.76
N ARG A 4 17.58 -8.16 -27.05
CA ARG A 4 17.07 -9.46 -27.52
C ARG A 4 15.63 -9.68 -27.04
N PRO A 5 14.85 -10.60 -27.63
CA PRO A 5 13.55 -10.96 -27.11
C PRO A 5 13.63 -11.37 -25.63
N PHE A 6 12.70 -10.90 -24.82
CA PHE A 6 12.60 -11.34 -23.43
C PHE A 6 11.90 -12.70 -23.38
N THR A 7 12.52 -13.66 -22.71
CA THR A 7 12.04 -15.05 -22.62
C THR A 7 11.61 -15.44 -21.20
N GLY A 8 11.60 -14.48 -20.27
CA GLY A 8 11.15 -14.71 -18.90
C GLY A 8 9.63 -14.55 -18.76
N GLU A 9 9.14 -14.85 -17.57
CA GLU A 9 7.74 -14.61 -17.22
C GLU A 9 7.44 -13.09 -17.22
N ILE A 10 6.34 -12.70 -17.88
CA ILE A 10 5.81 -11.34 -17.83
C ILE A 10 4.88 -11.21 -16.65
N ARG A 11 5.20 -10.30 -15.73
CA ARG A 11 4.39 -10.03 -14.54
C ARG A 11 3.55 -8.76 -14.75
N PRO A 12 2.31 -8.67 -14.21
CA PRO A 12 1.40 -7.55 -14.45
C PRO A 12 1.96 -6.17 -14.06
N GLU A 13 2.82 -6.11 -13.05
CA GLU A 13 3.43 -4.88 -12.56
C GLU A 13 4.58 -4.35 -13.45
N TYR A 14 5.04 -5.13 -14.42
CA TYR A 14 6.16 -4.72 -15.26
C TYR A 14 5.77 -3.55 -16.15
N LYS A 15 6.66 -2.55 -16.18
CA LYS A 15 6.56 -1.33 -16.96
C LYS A 15 7.74 -1.23 -17.90
N ASN A 16 7.62 -0.43 -18.97
CA ASN A 16 8.79 -0.11 -19.80
C ASN A 16 9.86 0.55 -18.93
N GLY A 17 11.05 -0.05 -18.88
CA GLY A 17 12.13 0.31 -17.94
C GLY A 17 12.21 -0.57 -16.69
N SER A 18 11.35 -1.58 -16.54
CA SER A 18 11.42 -2.51 -15.41
C SER A 18 12.70 -3.33 -15.45
N ILE A 19 13.51 -3.26 -14.39
CA ILE A 19 14.72 -4.08 -14.22
C ILE A 19 14.30 -5.51 -13.86
N VAL A 20 14.88 -6.48 -14.57
CA VAL A 20 14.65 -7.92 -14.39
C VAL A 20 15.96 -8.68 -14.51
N LYS A 21 16.00 -9.92 -13.99
CA LYS A 21 17.07 -10.88 -14.24
C LYS A 21 16.60 -11.88 -15.31
N SER A 22 17.38 -12.07 -16.37
CA SER A 22 17.19 -13.11 -17.38
C SER A 22 18.44 -13.97 -17.44
N GLY A 23 18.32 -15.22 -16.97
CA GLY A 23 19.47 -16.10 -16.72
C GLY A 23 20.43 -15.47 -15.71
N GLU A 24 21.69 -15.28 -16.10
CA GLU A 24 22.70 -14.62 -15.28
C GLU A 24 22.84 -13.11 -15.50
N GLN A 25 21.95 -12.52 -16.30
CA GLN A 25 22.07 -11.14 -16.70
C GLN A 25 20.94 -10.25 -16.19
N TYR A 26 21.31 -9.07 -15.68
CA TYR A 26 20.36 -7.99 -15.40
C TYR A 26 20.15 -7.10 -16.62
N GLY A 27 18.93 -6.62 -16.81
CA GLY A 27 18.55 -5.73 -17.90
C GLY A 27 17.20 -5.08 -17.62
N TYR A 28 16.75 -4.24 -18.53
CA TYR A 28 15.41 -3.63 -18.45
C TYR A 28 14.52 -4.05 -19.61
N LEU A 29 13.21 -4.04 -19.37
CA LEU A 29 12.22 -4.37 -20.37
C LEU A 29 11.83 -3.16 -21.22
N ARG A 30 11.59 -3.40 -22.51
CA ARG A 30 11.02 -2.42 -23.44
C ARG A 30 10.02 -3.10 -24.36
N GLY A 31 8.99 -2.38 -24.81
CA GLY A 31 7.94 -2.94 -25.66
C GLY A 31 6.85 -3.68 -24.88
N LEU A 32 6.72 -3.46 -23.56
CA LEU A 32 5.57 -3.97 -22.80
C LEU A 32 4.27 -3.38 -23.36
N GLY A 33 3.25 -4.24 -23.52
CA GLY A 33 2.01 -3.92 -24.23
C GLY A 33 2.06 -4.17 -25.75
N THR A 34 3.17 -4.70 -26.26
CA THR A 34 3.32 -5.13 -27.67
C THR A 34 3.72 -6.60 -27.74
N PRO A 35 3.54 -7.28 -28.89
CA PRO A 35 4.03 -8.65 -29.08
C PRO A 35 5.56 -8.78 -28.93
N ASP A 36 6.32 -7.71 -29.18
CA ASP A 36 7.77 -7.71 -29.27
C ASP A 36 8.43 -7.17 -27.99
N ILE A 37 8.24 -7.85 -26.87
CA ILE A 37 8.88 -7.47 -25.60
C ILE A 37 10.38 -7.78 -25.66
N GLN A 38 11.20 -6.76 -25.45
CA GLN A 38 12.65 -6.84 -25.53
C GLN A 38 13.30 -6.71 -24.16
N PHE A 39 14.32 -7.53 -23.95
CA PHE A 39 15.28 -7.42 -22.87
C PHE A 39 16.50 -6.62 -23.35
N HIS A 40 16.75 -5.50 -22.68
CA HIS A 40 17.88 -4.62 -22.94
C HIS A 40 18.92 -4.81 -21.84
N PRO A 41 20.08 -5.45 -22.13
CA PRO A 41 21.00 -5.81 -21.06
C PRO A 41 21.70 -4.62 -20.41
N LEU A 42 21.80 -4.62 -19.08
CA LEU A 42 22.45 -3.57 -18.30
C LEU A 42 23.86 -4.00 -17.87
N LYS A 43 24.82 -3.09 -18.03
CA LYS A 43 26.16 -3.24 -17.45
C LYS A 43 26.17 -2.69 -16.02
N LEU A 44 25.71 -3.51 -15.08
CA LEU A 44 25.71 -3.18 -13.66
C LEU A 44 27.08 -3.47 -13.03
N THR A 45 27.54 -2.60 -12.14
CA THR A 45 28.71 -2.89 -11.28
C THR A 45 28.40 -4.05 -10.33
N VAL A 46 29.43 -4.68 -9.75
CA VAL A 46 29.24 -5.77 -8.78
C VAL A 46 28.31 -5.36 -7.64
N THR A 47 28.47 -4.14 -7.11
CA THR A 47 27.60 -3.63 -6.04
C THR A 47 26.16 -3.39 -6.51
N GLN A 48 25.95 -2.97 -7.76
CA GLN A 48 24.60 -2.82 -8.32
C GLN A 48 23.93 -4.17 -8.58
N GLN A 49 24.68 -5.16 -9.06
CA GLN A 49 24.18 -6.54 -9.20
C GLN A 49 23.78 -7.12 -7.85
N TYR A 50 24.60 -6.86 -6.81
CA TYR A 50 24.28 -7.24 -5.45
C TYR A 50 22.98 -6.59 -4.98
N ARG A 51 22.79 -5.27 -5.19
CA ARG A 51 21.52 -4.59 -4.90
C ARG A 51 20.35 -5.18 -5.66
N ALA A 52 20.50 -5.44 -6.96
CA ALA A 52 19.46 -6.04 -7.80
C ALA A 52 18.99 -7.39 -7.25
N ALA A 53 19.92 -8.22 -6.76
CA ALA A 53 19.62 -9.56 -6.25
C ALA A 53 18.71 -9.58 -5.02
N TYR A 54 18.74 -8.52 -4.19
CA TYR A 54 17.83 -8.39 -3.03
C TYR A 54 16.61 -7.52 -3.34
N TYR A 55 16.78 -6.52 -4.21
CA TYR A 55 15.73 -5.60 -4.58
C TYR A 55 14.63 -6.27 -5.39
N ILE A 56 14.98 -7.05 -6.42
CA ILE A 56 13.99 -7.65 -7.31
C ILE A 56 13.01 -8.52 -6.52
N PRO A 57 13.44 -9.54 -5.73
CA PRO A 57 12.51 -10.36 -4.95
C PRO A 57 11.63 -9.57 -3.98
N LEU A 58 12.15 -8.49 -3.39
CA LEU A 58 11.37 -7.61 -2.52
C LEU A 58 10.26 -6.87 -3.31
N ARG A 59 10.57 -6.34 -4.49
CA ARG A 59 9.57 -5.75 -5.40
C ARG A 59 8.52 -6.79 -5.80
N GLU A 60 8.94 -8.01 -6.09
CA GLU A 60 8.03 -9.08 -6.47
C GLU A 60 7.06 -9.44 -5.35
N ALA A 61 7.56 -9.60 -4.12
CA ALA A 61 6.76 -9.89 -2.94
C ALA A 61 5.77 -8.76 -2.62
N TYR A 62 6.18 -7.49 -2.78
CA TYR A 62 5.30 -6.33 -2.61
C TYR A 62 4.11 -6.39 -3.55
N HIS A 63 4.34 -6.58 -4.85
CA HIS A 63 3.25 -6.65 -5.83
C HIS A 63 2.39 -7.91 -5.66
N ASN A 64 2.98 -9.05 -5.29
CA ASN A 64 2.20 -10.26 -4.99
C ASN A 64 1.20 -10.00 -3.87
N LEU A 65 1.66 -9.41 -2.75
CA LEU A 65 0.77 -9.06 -1.64
C LEU A 65 -0.26 -8.02 -2.05
N TYR A 66 0.19 -6.90 -2.61
CA TYR A 66 -0.67 -5.77 -2.94
C TYR A 66 -1.78 -6.17 -3.91
N ASN A 67 -1.43 -6.88 -4.99
CA ASN A 67 -2.38 -7.30 -6.02
C ASN A 67 -3.34 -8.35 -5.49
N ALA A 68 -2.85 -9.37 -4.77
CA ALA A 68 -3.71 -10.40 -4.20
C ALA A 68 -4.74 -9.80 -3.24
N GLU A 69 -4.31 -8.90 -2.35
CA GLU A 69 -5.21 -8.22 -1.43
C GLU A 69 -6.18 -7.26 -2.14
N ALA A 70 -5.74 -6.58 -3.21
CA ALA A 70 -6.61 -5.72 -4.02
C ALA A 70 -7.68 -6.54 -4.76
N GLU A 71 -7.33 -7.72 -5.27
CA GLU A 71 -8.21 -8.57 -6.08
C GLU A 71 -9.20 -9.35 -5.23
N THR A 72 -8.75 -9.92 -4.11
CA THR A 72 -9.63 -10.71 -3.23
C THR A 72 -10.32 -9.87 -2.17
N GLU A 73 -9.80 -8.66 -1.91
CA GLU A 73 -10.22 -7.79 -0.81
C GLU A 73 -10.26 -8.53 0.53
N THR A 74 -9.28 -9.42 0.73
CA THR A 74 -9.05 -10.18 1.96
C THR A 74 -7.60 -10.04 2.38
N GLU A 75 -7.35 -10.12 3.68
CA GLU A 75 -5.98 -10.15 4.18
C GLU A 75 -5.25 -11.39 3.68
N GLN A 76 -3.97 -11.25 3.30
CA GLN A 76 -3.10 -12.34 2.84
C GLN A 76 -1.87 -12.52 3.76
N PRO A 77 -2.02 -13.21 4.92
CA PRO A 77 -0.96 -13.29 5.93
C PRO A 77 0.34 -13.93 5.42
N GLU A 78 0.26 -14.98 4.59
CA GLU A 78 1.43 -15.69 4.07
C GLU A 78 2.24 -14.81 3.10
N LEU A 79 1.56 -14.05 2.24
CA LEU A 79 2.20 -13.11 1.33
C LEU A 79 2.82 -11.92 2.09
N ARG A 80 2.19 -11.51 3.19
CA ARG A 80 2.73 -10.47 4.08
C ARG A 80 3.98 -10.96 4.81
N GLU A 81 3.98 -12.18 5.31
CA GLU A 81 5.18 -12.79 5.92
C GLU A 81 6.33 -12.84 4.91
N GLU A 82 6.05 -13.22 3.66
CA GLU A 82 7.07 -13.23 2.61
C GLU A 82 7.59 -11.82 2.29
N LEU A 83 6.71 -10.80 2.22
CA LEU A 83 7.13 -9.40 2.07
C LEU A 83 8.05 -8.95 3.22
N VAL A 84 7.66 -9.26 4.47
CA VAL A 84 8.47 -8.95 5.67
C VAL A 84 9.85 -9.62 5.56
N LYS A 85 9.88 -10.91 5.21
CA LYS A 85 11.11 -11.68 5.07
C LYS A 85 12.04 -11.13 3.99
N GLN A 86 11.51 -10.78 2.80
CA GLN A 86 12.33 -10.19 1.74
C GLN A 86 12.84 -8.79 2.12
N TYR A 87 12.02 -7.99 2.82
CA TYR A 87 12.45 -6.69 3.33
C TYR A 87 13.58 -6.84 4.34
N ASP A 88 13.42 -7.72 5.34
CA ASP A 88 14.43 -7.91 6.38
C ASP A 88 15.74 -8.45 5.79
N ARG A 89 15.65 -9.31 4.76
CA ARG A 89 16.80 -9.79 4.00
C ARG A 89 17.52 -8.65 3.27
N PHE A 90 16.77 -7.75 2.60
CA PHE A 90 17.32 -6.56 1.97
C PHE A 90 17.99 -5.65 3.01
N TYR A 91 17.26 -5.31 4.07
CA TYR A 91 17.69 -4.37 5.10
C TYR A 91 18.95 -4.83 5.83
N ARG A 92 19.05 -6.13 6.14
CA ARG A 92 20.24 -6.71 6.78
C ARG A 92 21.51 -6.51 5.95
N MET A 93 21.40 -6.57 4.63
CA MET A 93 22.56 -6.49 3.74
C MET A 93 22.84 -5.08 3.22
N LEU A 94 21.79 -4.29 2.99
CA LEU A 94 21.86 -3.03 2.25
C LEU A 94 21.38 -1.83 3.07
N ARG A 95 20.83 -2.05 4.27
CA ARG A 95 20.24 -1.03 5.13
C ARG A 95 18.94 -0.45 4.53
N GLU A 96 18.60 0.79 4.89
CA GLU A 96 17.34 1.44 4.54
C GLU A 96 17.14 1.52 3.01
N LEU A 97 15.97 1.16 2.49
CA LEU A 97 15.58 1.34 1.08
C LEU A 97 15.73 2.79 0.64
N ASN A 98 15.30 3.72 1.49
CA ASN A 98 15.38 5.16 1.27
C ASN A 98 16.79 5.72 1.56
N GLY A 99 17.76 4.87 1.92
CA GLY A 99 19.17 5.25 1.97
C GLY A 99 19.66 5.74 0.61
N LYS A 100 20.48 6.80 0.60
CA LYS A 100 20.89 7.54 -0.62
C LYS A 100 21.30 6.66 -1.81
N ASP A 101 22.16 5.67 -1.57
CA ASP A 101 22.66 4.80 -2.63
C ASP A 101 21.63 3.77 -3.10
N ASN A 102 20.77 3.30 -2.19
CA ASN A 102 19.69 2.37 -2.51
C ASN A 102 18.61 3.09 -3.31
N ALA A 103 18.15 4.25 -2.85
CA ALA A 103 17.19 5.08 -3.56
C ALA A 103 17.67 5.42 -4.98
N LYS A 104 18.96 5.78 -5.14
CA LYS A 104 19.55 6.03 -6.46
C LYS A 104 19.49 4.80 -7.37
N PHE A 105 19.74 3.61 -6.84
CA PHE A 105 19.66 2.38 -7.61
C PHE A 105 18.21 2.01 -7.95
N LEU A 106 17.30 2.08 -6.97
CA LEU A 106 15.88 1.79 -7.14
C LEU A 106 15.28 2.65 -8.25
N LEU A 107 15.61 3.94 -8.30
CA LEU A 107 15.10 4.85 -9.33
C LEU A 107 15.60 4.57 -10.76
N MET A 108 16.52 3.63 -10.95
CA MET A 108 16.85 3.09 -12.29
C MET A 108 15.77 2.13 -12.81
N ASP A 109 14.98 1.54 -11.90
CA ASP A 109 13.86 0.67 -12.19
C ASP A 109 12.56 1.48 -12.31
N ALA A 110 11.77 1.21 -13.36
CA ALA A 110 10.49 1.90 -13.56
C ALA A 110 9.50 1.70 -12.39
N GLY A 111 9.57 0.56 -11.68
CA GLY A 111 8.78 0.28 -10.47
C GLY A 111 9.43 0.76 -9.17
N GLY A 112 10.65 1.31 -9.21
CA GLY A 112 11.42 1.60 -8.01
C GLY A 112 10.85 2.71 -7.12
N ARG A 113 10.06 3.62 -7.70
CA ARG A 113 9.44 4.70 -6.93
C ARG A 113 8.37 4.20 -5.95
N GLU A 114 7.61 3.18 -6.34
CA GLU A 114 6.61 2.53 -5.48
C GLU A 114 7.32 1.84 -4.30
N MET A 115 8.47 1.22 -4.56
CA MET A 115 9.24 0.52 -3.52
C MET A 115 9.79 1.45 -2.43
N LEU A 116 10.03 2.73 -2.72
CA LEU A 116 10.44 3.71 -1.71
C LEU A 116 9.34 4.03 -0.69
N SER A 117 8.06 3.74 -1.01
CA SER A 117 6.96 3.96 -0.06
C SER A 117 6.87 2.90 1.03
N LEU A 118 7.66 1.82 0.95
CA LEU A 118 7.79 0.84 2.04
C LEU A 118 8.43 1.42 3.30
N GLU A 119 9.10 2.57 3.18
CA GLU A 119 9.73 3.29 4.27
C GLU A 119 9.20 4.72 4.34
N ARG A 120 8.79 5.15 5.53
CA ARG A 120 8.35 6.52 5.82
C ARG A 120 9.40 7.23 6.66
N SER A 121 9.61 8.51 6.39
CA SER A 121 10.41 9.35 7.29
C SER A 121 9.49 10.10 8.24
N ILE A 122 9.55 9.74 9.52
CA ILE A 122 8.78 10.37 10.59
C ILE A 122 9.78 10.96 11.57
N ASN A 123 9.80 12.29 11.72
CA ASN A 123 10.73 13.00 12.60
C ASN A 123 12.22 12.64 12.36
N GLY A 124 12.59 12.42 11.09
CA GLY A 124 13.96 12.05 10.71
C GLY A 124 14.33 10.59 10.99
N LYS A 125 13.40 9.76 11.48
CA LYS A 125 13.56 8.31 11.62
C LYS A 125 12.86 7.61 10.47
N ILE A 126 13.48 6.54 9.99
CA ILE A 126 12.88 5.66 8.98
C ILE A 126 12.03 4.61 9.69
N GLU A 127 10.77 4.52 9.31
CA GLU A 127 9.80 3.54 9.82
C GLU A 127 9.20 2.71 8.68
N LYS A 128 8.87 1.44 8.96
CA LYS A 128 8.16 0.56 8.02
C LYS A 128 6.77 1.13 7.71
N ALA A 129 6.32 0.96 6.47
CA ALA A 129 4.97 1.29 6.05
C ALA A 129 3.92 0.32 6.63
N ASP A 130 2.64 0.72 6.57
CA ASP A 130 1.55 -0.05 7.19
C ASP A 130 1.30 -1.39 6.49
N ILE A 131 1.68 -1.55 5.22
CA ILE A 131 1.52 -2.79 4.44
C ILE A 131 2.17 -4.02 5.10
N PHE A 132 3.20 -3.80 5.93
CA PHE A 132 3.87 -4.88 6.67
C PHE A 132 3.04 -5.45 7.82
N THR A 133 1.98 -4.77 8.26
CA THR A 133 1.18 -5.17 9.43
C THR A 133 -0.32 -5.21 9.15
N VAL A 134 -0.81 -4.42 8.20
CA VAL A 134 -2.24 -4.35 7.85
C VAL A 134 -2.43 -4.23 6.34
N PRO A 135 -3.59 -4.64 5.80
CA PRO A 135 -3.91 -4.40 4.39
C PRO A 135 -3.97 -2.92 4.06
N VAL A 136 -3.46 -2.55 2.89
CA VAL A 136 -3.47 -1.16 2.39
C VAL A 136 -4.10 -1.03 1.00
N SER A 137 -4.40 -2.14 0.35
CA SER A 137 -4.93 -2.19 -1.02
C SER A 137 -6.46 -2.23 -1.10
N PHE A 138 -7.15 -2.47 0.03
CA PHE A 138 -8.61 -2.44 0.12
C PHE A 138 -9.07 -1.86 1.46
N ASN A 139 -10.33 -1.43 1.54
CA ASN A 139 -10.90 -0.90 2.77
C ASN A 139 -11.37 -2.04 3.68
N THR A 140 -10.68 -2.25 4.80
CA THR A 140 -11.08 -3.25 5.81
C THR A 140 -12.36 -2.89 6.56
N ASN A 141 -12.80 -1.62 6.49
CA ASN A 141 -14.03 -1.13 7.10
C ASN A 141 -15.21 -1.06 6.12
N GLU A 142 -15.05 -1.52 4.87
CA GLU A 142 -16.17 -1.58 3.95
C GLU A 142 -17.18 -2.62 4.43
N VAL A 143 -18.34 -2.15 4.87
CA VAL A 143 -19.46 -3.01 5.23
C VAL A 143 -20.03 -3.61 3.94
N LYS A 144 -19.51 -4.79 3.55
CA LYS A 144 -19.87 -5.45 2.27
C LYS A 144 -21.25 -6.13 2.27
N HIS A 145 -21.96 -6.12 3.39
CA HIS A 145 -23.36 -6.53 3.44
C HIS A 145 -24.10 -5.65 4.43
N VAL A 146 -25.14 -4.99 3.93
CA VAL A 146 -26.12 -4.29 4.73
C VAL A 146 -27.42 -4.98 4.42
N ASP A 147 -27.73 -6.01 5.23
CA ASP A 147 -28.97 -6.79 5.12
C ASP A 147 -30.19 -5.89 5.36
N THR A 148 -29.96 -4.72 5.97
CA THR A 148 -30.98 -3.74 6.29
C THR A 148 -30.53 -2.30 6.02
N PRO A 149 -31.45 -1.38 5.69
CA PRO A 149 -31.18 0.05 5.55
C PRO A 149 -30.51 0.69 6.78
N GLN A 150 -30.72 0.12 7.98
CA GLN A 150 -30.05 0.56 9.21
C GLN A 150 -28.53 0.34 9.19
N GLU A 151 -28.05 -0.78 8.64
CA GLU A 151 -26.62 -1.05 8.58
C GLU A 151 -25.93 -0.17 7.52
N ALA A 152 -26.62 0.12 6.41
CA ALA A 152 -26.16 1.08 5.39
C ALA A 152 -25.99 2.48 5.98
N LEU A 153 -26.95 2.88 6.81
CA LEU A 153 -26.90 4.14 7.52
C LEU A 153 -25.74 4.17 8.53
N ALA A 154 -25.55 3.10 9.29
CA ALA A 154 -24.46 3.00 10.26
C ALA A 154 -23.06 3.00 9.60
N ALA A 155 -22.92 2.33 8.45
CA ALA A 155 -21.68 2.29 7.68
C ALA A 155 -21.31 3.66 7.06
N ALA A 156 -22.31 4.46 6.68
CA ALA A 156 -22.10 5.78 6.09
C ALA A 156 -21.71 6.87 7.12
N PHE A 157 -21.94 6.65 8.42
CA PHE A 157 -21.61 7.62 9.46
C PHE A 157 -20.24 7.34 10.09
N THR A 158 -19.33 8.31 9.96
CA THR A 158 -18.06 8.31 10.71
C THR A 158 -18.32 8.50 12.21
N ARG A 159 -17.45 7.96 13.08
CA ARG A 159 -17.57 8.06 14.55
C ARG A 159 -17.74 9.51 15.04
N THR A 160 -17.10 10.46 14.36
CA THR A 160 -17.20 11.91 14.58
C THR A 160 -18.57 12.47 14.20
N SER A 161 -19.17 12.02 13.10
CA SER A 161 -20.52 12.44 12.69
C SER A 161 -21.61 11.90 13.64
N LEU A 162 -21.44 10.68 14.15
CA LEU A 162 -22.37 10.08 15.12
C LEU A 162 -22.30 10.82 16.47
N LEU A 163 -21.10 11.20 16.93
CA LEU A 163 -20.90 11.98 18.15
C LEU A 163 -21.54 13.38 18.07
N HIS A 164 -21.49 14.03 16.91
CA HIS A 164 -22.15 15.34 16.71
C HIS A 164 -23.67 15.23 16.77
N LEU A 165 -24.25 14.18 16.18
CA LEU A 165 -25.69 13.93 16.22
C LEU A 165 -26.21 13.65 17.63
N THR A 166 -25.50 12.82 18.40
CA THR A 166 -25.88 12.55 19.80
C THR A 166 -25.78 13.79 20.67
N HIS A 167 -24.77 14.64 20.45
CA HIS A 167 -24.65 15.91 21.14
C HIS A 167 -25.80 16.88 20.80
N LEU A 168 -26.18 16.98 19.52
CA LEU A 168 -27.31 17.80 19.07
C LEU A 168 -28.65 17.32 19.66
N LEU A 169 -28.88 16.01 19.70
CA LEU A 169 -30.09 15.43 20.29
C LEU A 169 -30.15 15.65 21.80
N ALA A 170 -29.04 15.46 22.52
CA ALA A 170 -28.96 15.73 23.95
C ALA A 170 -29.23 17.22 24.24
N TYR A 171 -28.67 18.12 23.44
CA TYR A 171 -28.88 19.57 23.55
C TYR A 171 -30.34 19.98 23.27
N ALA A 172 -30.96 19.38 22.25
CA ALA A 172 -32.37 19.64 21.95
C ALA A 172 -33.29 19.14 23.07
N LEU A 173 -32.99 17.96 23.65
CA LEU A 173 -33.77 17.39 24.74
C LEU A 173 -33.66 18.22 26.02
N THR A 174 -32.47 18.70 26.39
CA THR A 174 -32.30 19.56 27.57
C THR A 174 -33.02 20.89 27.42
N HIS A 175 -32.99 21.51 26.23
CA HIS A 175 -33.74 22.74 25.96
C HIS A 175 -35.26 22.52 25.95
N LEU A 176 -35.73 21.40 25.42
CA LEU A 176 -37.16 21.06 25.44
C LEU A 176 -37.65 20.84 26.88
N LEU A 177 -36.89 20.11 27.70
CA LEU A 177 -37.22 19.88 29.11
C LEU A 177 -37.23 21.18 29.92
N ALA A 178 -36.27 22.09 29.68
CA ALA A 178 -36.25 23.40 30.30
C ALA A 178 -37.48 24.26 29.91
N SER A 179 -37.86 24.25 28.63
CA SER A 179 -39.04 24.97 28.11
C SER A 179 -40.37 24.41 28.63
N ILE A 180 -40.45 23.09 28.85
CA ILE A 180 -41.62 22.45 29.47
C ILE A 180 -41.67 22.79 30.97
N GLY A 181 -40.54 22.77 31.68
CA GLY A 181 -40.45 23.17 33.08
C GLY A 181 -40.88 24.62 33.33
N GLU A 182 -40.38 25.56 32.52
CA GLU A 182 -40.79 26.97 32.60
C GLU A 182 -42.27 27.19 32.27
N ASN A 183 -42.86 26.37 31.38
CA ASN A 183 -44.30 26.45 31.10
C ASN A 183 -45.13 25.93 32.28
N ILE A 184 -44.71 24.86 32.95
CA ILE A 184 -45.46 24.31 34.09
C ILE A 184 -45.49 25.29 35.26
N GLU A 185 -44.40 26.02 35.54
CA GLU A 185 -44.36 27.05 36.60
C GLU A 185 -45.26 28.26 36.29
N ARG A 186 -45.49 28.59 35.01
CA ARG A 186 -46.40 29.69 34.62
C ARG A 186 -47.89 29.37 34.75
N TYR A 187 -48.27 28.08 34.88
CA TYR A 187 -49.67 27.65 35.03
C TYR A 187 -50.05 27.25 36.46
N THR A 188 -49.10 27.28 37.41
CA THR A 188 -49.33 26.96 38.83
C THR A 188 -49.28 28.17 39.76
N THR A 189 -49.31 29.40 39.22
CA THR A 189 -49.44 30.66 39.98
C THR A 189 -50.75 31.35 39.62
#